data_AF-A0A969E5B0-F1
#
_entry.id   AF-A0A969E5B0-F1
#
_cell.length_a   1.000
_cell.length_b   1.000
_cell.length_c   1.000
_cell.angle_alpha   90.00
_cell.angle_beta   90.00
_cell.angle_gamma   90.00
#
_symmetry.space_group_name_H-M   'P 1'
#
loop_
_entity.id
_entity.type
_entity.pdbx_description
1 polymer ?
#
loop_
_entity_poly.entity_id
_entity_poly.type
_entity_poly.pdbx_seq_one_letter_code
_entity_poly.pdbx_strand_id
1 'polypeptide(L)'
;MSFVGYERQLIPIEGRTNIDIVLVESGALQEVVVVGYGRQEKVNLTGAVGVADNKRLENRPIASVGEGLQGVIPNLNVNVRNGDPSAEIIFNVRGYESINGGAPLVLVDGVPMDLNRINPNDIKSVSVLKDASAAAVYGARAAFGVILVETKKGAEGRVMVNLSSQMSMAKPIFNMDLVTDPYEFVKARNTANIRTSGVPTYDDDYVQGTKAYSENPATAPQWKVVNGVLRFYGSNNYQDNIMTEFAPTQQHDLSVSGVAINQDFTCR
;
A
#
# COMPACT_ATOMS: atom_id res chain seq x y z
N MET A 1 -36.91 22.57 10.41
CA MET A 1 -35.55 22.87 10.93
C MET A 1 -34.59 21.86 10.31
N SER A 2 -33.34 22.23 9.99
CA SER A 2 -32.34 21.29 9.45
C SER A 2 -31.09 21.31 10.30
N PHE A 3 -30.67 20.16 10.80
CA PHE A 3 -29.44 19.97 11.56
C PHE A 3 -28.69 18.77 10.95
N VAL A 4 -27.36 18.79 10.99
CA VAL A 4 -26.54 17.73 10.39
C VAL A 4 -26.82 16.42 11.16
N GLY A 5 -27.24 15.37 10.45
CA GLY A 5 -27.56 14.05 11.03
C GLY A 5 -29.04 13.82 11.40
N TYR A 6 -29.96 14.73 11.08
CA TYR A 6 -31.39 14.60 11.38
C TYR A 6 -32.27 14.85 10.16
N GLU A 7 -33.43 14.19 10.09
CA GLU A 7 -34.38 14.38 8.98
C GLU A 7 -35.01 15.78 9.02
N ARG A 8 -35.18 16.39 7.83
CA ARG A 8 -35.78 17.72 7.71
C ARG A 8 -37.30 17.63 7.92
N GLN A 9 -37.77 18.15 9.04
CA GLN A 9 -39.20 18.31 9.31
C GLN A 9 -39.70 19.72 9.00
N LEU A 10 -40.84 19.80 8.31
CA LEU A 10 -41.61 21.03 8.05
C LEU A 10 -42.90 20.97 8.87
N ILE A 11 -43.07 21.91 9.81
CA ILE A 11 -44.25 21.99 10.67
C ILE A 11 -44.93 23.35 10.45
N PRO A 12 -46.22 23.40 10.08
CA PRO A 12 -46.96 24.65 9.93
C PRO A 12 -47.22 25.29 11.31
N ILE A 13 -47.06 26.62 11.38
CA ILE A 13 -47.01 27.37 12.64
C ILE A 13 -48.40 27.73 13.21
N GLU A 14 -49.48 27.69 12.43
CA GLU A 14 -50.91 27.79 12.84
C GLU A 14 -51.23 28.54 14.16
N GLY A 15 -50.62 29.71 14.39
CA GLY A 15 -50.88 30.54 15.58
C GLY A 15 -50.31 30.05 16.92
N ARG A 16 -49.45 29.02 16.94
CA ARG A 16 -48.80 28.52 18.18
C ARG A 16 -47.57 29.36 18.55
N THR A 17 -47.47 29.76 19.81
CA THR A 17 -46.33 30.52 20.36
C THR A 17 -45.21 29.64 20.95
N ASN A 18 -45.50 28.40 21.33
CA ASN A 18 -44.52 27.38 21.74
C ASN A 18 -44.57 26.20 20.76
N ILE A 19 -43.39 25.75 20.30
CA ILE A 19 -43.23 24.63 19.36
C ILE A 19 -42.21 23.66 19.96
N ASP A 20 -42.70 22.52 20.45
CA ASP A 20 -41.86 21.42 20.90
C ASP A 20 -41.51 20.53 19.70
N ILE A 21 -40.23 20.44 19.36
CA ILE A 21 -39.73 19.67 18.20
C ILE A 21 -38.88 18.51 18.72
N VAL A 22 -39.34 17.28 18.47
CA VAL A 22 -38.55 16.06 18.71
C VAL A 22 -37.80 15.70 17.43
N LEU A 23 -36.47 15.79 17.47
CA LEU A 23 -35.62 15.50 16.33
C LEU A 23 -35.55 13.99 16.07
N VAL A 24 -35.80 13.59 14.82
CA VAL A 24 -35.67 12.20 14.36
C VAL A 24 -34.34 12.05 13.60
N GLU A 25 -33.46 11.21 14.14
CA GLU A 25 -32.11 10.97 13.59
C GLU A 25 -32.22 10.38 12.18
N SER A 26 -31.47 10.95 11.22
CA SER A 26 -31.42 10.40 9.87
C SER A 26 -30.65 9.08 9.95
N GLY A 27 -31.31 7.97 9.59
CA GLY A 27 -30.76 6.64 9.70
C GLY A 27 -29.30 6.55 9.21
N ALA A 28 -28.46 5.86 9.98
CA ALA A 28 -27.08 5.58 9.62
C ALA A 28 -27.01 5.11 8.16
N LEU A 29 -26.15 5.75 7.35
CA LEU A 29 -25.92 5.39 5.96
C LEU A 29 -25.70 3.87 5.85
N GLN A 30 -26.69 3.17 5.30
CA GLN A 30 -26.65 1.73 5.15
C GLN A 30 -25.69 1.38 4.02
N GLU A 31 -24.63 0.67 4.37
CA GLU A 31 -23.60 0.22 3.44
C GLU A 31 -24.19 -0.91 2.56
N VAL A 32 -24.33 -0.64 1.27
CA VAL A 32 -24.83 -1.59 0.28
C VAL A 32 -23.66 -2.34 -0.33
N VAL A 33 -23.72 -3.67 -0.29
CA VAL A 33 -22.70 -4.58 -0.82
C VAL A 33 -23.19 -5.18 -2.13
N VAL A 34 -22.32 -5.25 -3.13
CA VAL A 34 -22.64 -5.95 -4.39
C VAL A 34 -22.24 -7.42 -4.25
N VAL A 35 -23.18 -8.33 -4.47
CA VAL A 35 -22.94 -9.78 -4.48
C VAL A 35 -23.52 -10.35 -5.76
N GLY A 36 -22.68 -10.91 -6.62
CA GLY A 36 -23.13 -11.34 -7.95
C GLY A 36 -23.62 -10.14 -8.79
N TYR A 37 -24.81 -10.30 -9.38
CA TYR A 37 -25.52 -9.26 -10.13
C TYR A 37 -26.51 -8.44 -9.27
N GLY A 38 -26.58 -8.68 -7.96
CA GLY A 38 -27.54 -8.03 -7.04
C GLY A 38 -26.86 -7.12 -6.02
N ARG A 39 -27.60 -6.11 -5.53
CA ARG A 39 -27.23 -5.28 -4.37
C ARG A 39 -27.91 -5.83 -3.12
N GLN A 40 -27.15 -6.14 -2.08
CA GLN A 40 -27.66 -6.63 -0.79
C GLN A 40 -27.13 -5.75 0.35
N GLU A 41 -27.99 -5.49 1.33
CA GLU A 41 -27.60 -4.78 2.55
C GLU A 41 -26.65 -5.63 3.40
N LYS A 42 -25.65 -4.99 4.00
CA LYS A 42 -24.62 -5.64 4.85
C LYS A 42 -25.20 -6.53 5.96
N VAL A 43 -26.39 -6.19 6.47
CA VAL A 43 -27.07 -6.91 7.57
C VAL A 43 -27.67 -8.25 7.11
N ASN A 44 -27.98 -8.38 5.82
CA ASN A 44 -28.70 -9.54 5.28
C ASN A 44 -27.78 -10.56 4.59
N LEU A 45 -26.47 -10.41 4.74
CA LEU A 45 -25.47 -11.29 4.13
C LEU A 45 -25.29 -12.56 4.97
N THR A 46 -25.69 -13.70 4.40
CA THR A 46 -25.59 -15.02 5.04
C THR A 46 -24.22 -15.70 4.86
N GLY A 47 -23.25 -15.04 4.20
CA GLY A 47 -21.91 -15.56 3.93
C GLY A 47 -20.78 -14.64 4.40
N ALA A 48 -19.56 -15.18 4.51
CA ALA A 48 -18.36 -14.44 4.92
C ALA A 48 -17.87 -13.50 3.81
N VAL A 49 -18.42 -12.28 3.81
CA VAL A 49 -18.00 -11.19 2.92
C VAL A 49 -17.25 -10.15 3.73
N GLY A 50 -16.06 -9.79 3.28
CA GLY A 50 -15.31 -8.67 3.84
C GLY A 50 -15.48 -7.43 2.98
N VAL A 51 -15.75 -6.28 3.58
CA VAL A 51 -15.93 -5.01 2.84
C VAL A 51 -14.93 -3.98 3.34
N ALA A 52 -14.33 -3.26 2.40
CA ALA A 52 -13.50 -2.09 2.63
C ALA A 52 -14.13 -0.87 1.95
N ASP A 53 -14.54 0.11 2.77
CA ASP A 53 -15.08 1.39 2.31
C ASP A 53 -14.00 2.35 1.82
N ASN A 54 -14.37 3.24 0.89
CA ASN A 54 -13.48 4.28 0.36
C ASN A 54 -12.79 5.12 1.44
N LYS A 55 -13.47 5.50 2.53
CA LYS A 55 -12.89 6.33 3.60
C LYS A 55 -11.65 5.69 4.24
N ARG A 56 -11.57 4.36 4.26
CA ARG A 56 -10.42 3.63 4.81
C ARG A 56 -9.25 3.57 3.82
N LEU A 57 -9.54 3.68 2.53
CA LEU A 57 -8.56 3.68 1.44
C LEU A 57 -8.02 5.09 1.17
N GLU A 58 -8.87 6.11 1.16
CA GLU A 58 -8.52 7.52 0.90
C GLU A 58 -7.61 8.14 1.97
N ASN A 59 -7.72 7.68 3.23
CA ASN A 59 -6.91 8.22 4.33
C ASN A 59 -5.47 7.67 4.35
N ARG A 60 -5.08 6.80 3.40
CA ARG A 60 -3.75 6.23 3.32
C ARG A 60 -3.09 6.66 2.01
N PRO A 61 -1.88 7.25 2.04
CA PRO A 61 -1.09 7.43 0.83
C PRO A 61 -0.63 6.04 0.37
N ILE A 62 -1.38 5.43 -0.54
CA ILE A 62 -1.11 4.11 -1.11
C ILE A 62 -0.86 4.26 -2.60
N ALA A 63 0.20 3.63 -3.10
CA ALA A 63 0.52 3.66 -4.53
C ALA A 63 -0.45 2.76 -5.32
N SER A 64 -1.03 1.77 -4.66
CA SER A 64 -1.96 0.82 -5.26
C SER A 64 -3.07 0.42 -4.29
N VAL A 65 -4.17 -0.06 -4.85
CA VAL A 65 -5.34 -0.53 -4.10
C VAL A 65 -4.96 -1.72 -3.21
N GLY A 66 -4.06 -2.57 -3.71
CA GLY A 66 -3.63 -3.77 -3.02
C GLY A 66 -3.04 -3.49 -1.64
N GLU A 67 -2.13 -2.53 -1.56
CA GLU A 67 -1.54 -2.06 -0.29
C GLU A 67 -2.60 -1.54 0.67
N GLY A 68 -3.59 -0.79 0.14
CA GLY A 68 -4.69 -0.24 0.93
C GLY A 68 -5.52 -1.29 1.63
N LEU A 69 -5.72 -2.44 1.00
CA LEU A 69 -6.51 -3.55 1.53
C LEU A 69 -5.78 -4.36 2.60
N GLN A 70 -4.45 -4.21 2.70
CA GLN A 70 -3.66 -4.92 3.71
C GLN A 70 -4.12 -4.56 5.13
N GLY A 71 -4.57 -5.59 5.86
CA GLY A 71 -5.07 -5.45 7.23
C GLY A 71 -6.48 -4.85 7.35
N VAL A 72 -7.12 -4.44 6.24
CA VAL A 72 -8.49 -3.91 6.26
C VAL A 72 -9.51 -5.04 6.20
N ILE A 73 -9.24 -6.07 5.39
CA ILE A 73 -10.12 -7.21 5.20
C ILE A 73 -9.51 -8.44 5.91
N PRO A 74 -10.21 -9.04 6.89
CA PRO A 74 -9.69 -10.21 7.59
C PRO A 74 -9.60 -11.41 6.63
N ASN A 75 -8.54 -12.22 6.76
CA ASN A 75 -8.26 -13.38 5.90
C ASN A 75 -8.07 -13.06 4.41
N LEU A 76 -7.79 -11.80 4.07
CA LEU A 76 -7.15 -11.42 2.80
C LEU A 76 -5.66 -11.23 3.08
N ASN A 77 -4.84 -12.13 2.53
CA ASN A 77 -3.40 -12.02 2.58
C ASN A 77 -2.92 -11.21 1.38
N VAL A 78 -2.28 -10.08 1.67
CA VAL A 78 -1.68 -9.18 0.68
C VAL A 78 -0.17 -9.27 0.87
N ASN A 79 0.53 -9.80 -0.13
CA ASN A 79 1.97 -9.90 -0.13
C ASN A 79 2.58 -8.76 -0.93
N VAL A 80 3.08 -7.76 -0.22
CA VAL A 80 3.92 -6.69 -0.77
C VAL A 80 5.37 -7.16 -0.62
N ARG A 81 6.03 -7.49 -1.72
CA ARG A 81 7.37 -8.12 -1.71
C ARG A 81 8.49 -7.16 -1.31
N ASN A 82 8.37 -5.90 -1.70
CA ASN A 82 9.40 -4.86 -1.54
C ASN A 82 8.77 -3.47 -1.69
N GLY A 83 9.55 -2.42 -1.41
CA GLY A 83 9.13 -1.02 -1.63
C GLY A 83 9.23 -0.57 -3.08
N ASP A 84 9.16 -1.51 -4.05
CA ASP A 84 9.17 -1.17 -5.47
C ASP A 84 7.75 -0.74 -5.88
N PRO A 85 7.56 0.52 -6.33
CA PRO A 85 6.24 1.03 -6.70
C PRO A 85 5.66 0.35 -7.96
N SER A 86 6.48 -0.38 -8.72
CA SER A 86 6.06 -1.09 -9.94
C SER A 86 5.83 -2.59 -9.74
N ALA A 87 6.15 -3.12 -8.55
CA ALA A 87 6.01 -4.54 -8.29
C ALA A 87 4.53 -4.95 -8.20
N GLU A 88 4.22 -6.09 -8.82
CA GLU A 88 2.88 -6.66 -8.76
C GLU A 88 2.58 -7.19 -7.35
N ILE A 89 1.45 -6.76 -6.78
CA ILE A 89 1.01 -7.23 -5.47
C ILE A 89 0.21 -8.51 -5.65
N ILE A 90 0.59 -9.53 -4.89
CA ILE A 90 -0.04 -10.85 -4.93
C ILE A 90 -1.09 -10.93 -3.82
N PHE A 91 -2.31 -11.28 -4.21
CA PHE A 91 -3.45 -11.45 -3.32
C PHE A 91 -3.78 -12.91 -3.11
N ASN A 92 -4.18 -13.25 -1.89
CA ASN A 92 -4.68 -14.57 -1.57
C ASN A 92 -5.79 -14.49 -0.53
N VAL A 93 -6.89 -15.21 -0.75
CA VAL A 93 -8.02 -15.28 0.17
C VAL A 93 -7.93 -16.61 0.91
N ARG A 94 -7.85 -16.57 2.25
CA ARG A 94 -7.71 -17.78 3.12
C ARG A 94 -6.41 -18.60 2.95
N GLY A 95 -5.38 -18.05 2.31
CA GLY A 95 -4.09 -18.74 2.18
C GLY A 95 -4.07 -19.70 0.99
N TYR A 96 -2.94 -20.38 0.75
CA TYR A 96 -2.76 -21.15 -0.48
C TYR A 96 -3.50 -22.48 -0.39
N GLU A 97 -4.63 -22.58 -1.09
CA GLU A 97 -5.43 -23.81 -1.18
C GLU A 97 -4.85 -24.84 -2.19
N SER A 98 -3.83 -24.45 -2.95
CA SER A 98 -3.19 -25.26 -3.99
C SER A 98 -1.67 -25.16 -3.93
N ILE A 99 -0.98 -26.28 -4.15
CA ILE A 99 0.49 -26.38 -4.22
C ILE A 99 1.05 -25.57 -5.40
N ASN A 100 0.26 -25.46 -6.48
CA ASN A 100 0.62 -24.66 -7.65
C ASN A 100 0.27 -23.17 -7.50
N GLY A 101 -0.19 -22.75 -6.31
CA GLY A 101 -0.72 -21.42 -6.05
C GLY A 101 -2.16 -21.25 -6.51
N GLY A 102 -2.66 -20.03 -6.35
CA GLY A 102 -4.02 -19.61 -6.71
C GLY A 102 -4.20 -18.14 -6.40
N ALA A 103 -4.81 -17.40 -7.33
CA ALA A 103 -5.16 -16.00 -7.14
C ALA A 103 -6.68 -15.85 -7.20
N PRO A 104 -7.27 -14.97 -6.37
CA PRO A 104 -8.70 -14.69 -6.43
C PRO A 104 -9.06 -14.02 -7.76
N LEU A 105 -10.29 -14.22 -8.21
CA LEU A 105 -10.82 -13.50 -9.37
C LEU A 105 -11.11 -12.05 -8.98
N VAL A 106 -10.48 -11.09 -9.65
CA VAL A 106 -10.76 -9.67 -9.46
C VAL A 106 -11.74 -9.20 -10.53
N LEU A 107 -12.83 -8.57 -10.10
CA LEU A 107 -13.88 -8.02 -10.95
C LEU A 107 -14.08 -6.55 -10.60
N VAL A 108 -13.98 -5.68 -11.59
CA VAL A 108 -14.14 -4.23 -11.45
C VAL A 108 -15.35 -3.85 -12.27
N ASP A 109 -16.40 -3.39 -11.57
CA ASP A 109 -17.72 -3.16 -12.14
C ASP A 109 -18.25 -4.36 -12.98
N GLY A 110 -17.87 -5.58 -12.57
CA GLY A 110 -18.27 -6.83 -13.24
C GLY A 110 -17.36 -7.30 -14.37
N VAL A 111 -16.29 -6.55 -14.70
CA VAL A 111 -15.32 -6.95 -15.72
C VAL A 111 -14.02 -7.44 -15.07
N PRO A 112 -13.45 -8.58 -15.52
CA PRO A 112 -12.17 -9.05 -15.00
C PRO A 112 -11.04 -8.07 -15.33
N MET A 113 -10.35 -7.57 -14.30
CA MET A 113 -9.25 -6.61 -14.45
C MET A 113 -8.24 -6.80 -13.33
N ASP A 114 -6.99 -6.41 -13.57
CA ASP A 114 -5.95 -6.38 -12.55
C ASP A 114 -6.17 -5.21 -11.57
N LEU A 115 -6.21 -5.54 -10.28
CA LEU A 115 -6.42 -4.59 -9.19
C LEU A 115 -5.30 -3.56 -9.07
N ASN A 116 -4.08 -3.93 -9.45
CA ASN A 116 -2.90 -3.08 -9.32
C ASN A 116 -2.89 -1.90 -10.30
N ARG A 117 -3.69 -1.99 -11.37
CA ARG A 117 -3.76 -0.96 -12.42
C ARG A 117 -4.84 0.10 -12.18
N ILE A 118 -5.57 -0.02 -11.07
CA ILE A 118 -6.71 0.83 -10.76
C ILE A 118 -6.28 1.89 -9.77
N ASN A 119 -6.72 3.13 -10.02
CA ASN A 119 -6.48 4.22 -9.12
C ASN A 119 -7.30 4.04 -7.83
N PRO A 120 -6.68 4.02 -6.64
CA PRO A 120 -7.40 3.91 -5.37
C PRO A 120 -8.47 4.99 -5.16
N ASN A 121 -8.27 6.19 -5.73
CA ASN A 121 -9.22 7.30 -5.62
C ASN A 121 -10.51 7.09 -6.40
N ASP A 122 -10.54 6.13 -7.33
CA ASP A 122 -11.69 5.80 -8.15
C ASP A 122 -12.58 4.75 -7.47
N ILE A 123 -12.07 4.09 -6.42
CA ILE A 123 -12.77 3.01 -5.74
C ILE A 123 -13.80 3.58 -4.77
N LYS A 124 -15.03 3.09 -4.91
CA LYS A 124 -16.11 3.33 -3.96
C LYS A 124 -16.09 2.29 -2.84
N SER A 125 -15.99 1.02 -3.20
CA SER A 125 -15.90 -0.08 -2.24
C SER A 125 -15.19 -1.28 -2.83
N VAL A 126 -14.52 -2.04 -1.96
CA VAL A 126 -13.98 -3.36 -2.30
C VAL A 126 -14.67 -4.40 -1.43
N SER A 127 -15.30 -5.38 -2.06
CA SER A 127 -15.99 -6.49 -1.42
C SER A 127 -15.28 -7.79 -1.76
N VAL A 128 -14.85 -8.55 -0.77
CA VAL A 128 -14.17 -9.83 -0.94
C VAL A 128 -15.10 -10.95 -0.51
N LEU A 129 -15.49 -11.78 -1.48
CA LEU A 129 -16.24 -13.01 -1.28
C LEU A 129 -15.27 -14.13 -0.92
N LYS A 130 -15.36 -14.61 0.32
CA LYS A 130 -14.40 -15.60 0.88
C LYS A 130 -14.96 -17.02 0.88
N ASP A 131 -16.28 -17.16 0.81
CA ASP A 131 -16.95 -18.45 0.83
C ASP A 131 -17.26 -18.95 -0.56
N ALA A 132 -17.07 -20.27 -0.75
CA ALA A 132 -17.40 -20.97 -1.98
C ALA A 132 -18.86 -20.74 -2.40
N SER A 133 -19.80 -20.65 -1.46
CA SER A 133 -21.22 -20.42 -1.75
C SER A 133 -21.51 -19.05 -2.37
N ALA A 134 -20.82 -18.00 -1.89
CA ALA A 134 -20.95 -16.64 -2.43
C ALA A 134 -20.16 -16.48 -3.75
N ALA A 135 -19.02 -17.15 -3.84
CA ALA A 135 -18.16 -17.16 -5.01
C ALA A 135 -18.70 -18.04 -6.15
N ALA A 136 -19.51 -19.07 -5.87
CA ALA A 136 -20.03 -20.04 -6.83
C ALA A 136 -20.80 -19.41 -8.00
N VAL A 137 -21.41 -18.24 -7.78
CA VAL A 137 -22.11 -17.46 -8.81
C VAL A 137 -21.16 -17.07 -9.96
N TYR A 138 -19.86 -16.94 -9.67
CA TYR A 138 -18.82 -16.57 -10.65
C TYR A 138 -18.08 -17.80 -11.23
N GLY A 139 -18.52 -19.02 -10.90
CA GLY A 139 -18.07 -20.27 -11.50
C GLY A 139 -16.68 -20.73 -11.07
N ALA A 140 -16.07 -21.64 -11.83
CA ALA A 140 -14.83 -22.33 -11.46
C ALA A 140 -13.61 -21.40 -11.27
N ARG A 141 -13.62 -20.20 -11.87
CA ARG A 141 -12.55 -19.19 -11.69
C ARG A 141 -12.57 -18.54 -10.31
N ALA A 142 -13.67 -18.70 -9.58
CA ALA A 142 -13.87 -18.16 -8.25
C ALA A 142 -13.48 -19.14 -7.13
N ALA A 143 -12.81 -20.25 -7.47
CA ALA A 143 -12.37 -21.27 -6.52
C ALA A 143 -11.52 -20.71 -5.38
N PHE A 144 -10.71 -19.67 -5.67
CA PHE A 144 -9.84 -19.00 -4.71
C PHE A 144 -10.43 -17.69 -4.15
N GLY A 145 -11.76 -17.53 -4.24
CA GLY A 145 -12.48 -16.32 -3.84
C GLY A 145 -12.60 -15.27 -4.95
N VAL A 146 -13.40 -14.23 -4.67
CA VAL A 146 -13.68 -13.13 -5.62
C VAL A 146 -13.49 -11.79 -4.94
N ILE A 147 -12.76 -10.89 -5.58
CA ILE A 147 -12.62 -9.49 -5.17
C ILE A 147 -13.46 -8.65 -6.12
N LEU A 148 -14.53 -8.06 -5.61
CA LEU A 148 -15.43 -7.15 -6.32
C LEU A 148 -15.03 -5.72 -5.98
N VAL A 149 -14.73 -4.94 -6.99
CA VAL A 149 -14.43 -3.52 -6.88
C VAL A 149 -15.57 -2.77 -7.55
N GLU A 150 -16.22 -1.88 -6.80
CA GLU A 150 -17.17 -0.93 -7.37
C GLU A 150 -16.47 0.43 -7.50
N THR A 151 -16.53 1.03 -8.69
CA THR A 151 -15.97 2.38 -8.89
C THR A 151 -16.98 3.46 -8.50
N LYS A 152 -16.47 4.67 -8.24
CA LYS A 152 -17.29 5.86 -7.97
C LYS A 152 -18.04 6.27 -9.22
N LYS A 153 -19.38 6.34 -9.11
CA LYS A 153 -20.27 6.86 -10.15
C LYS A 153 -20.60 8.33 -9.88
N GLY A 154 -20.97 9.06 -10.93
CA GLY A 154 -21.44 10.44 -10.80
C GLY A 154 -22.66 10.56 -9.89
N ALA A 155 -22.76 11.67 -9.15
CA ALA A 155 -23.94 11.98 -8.35
C ALA A 155 -24.90 12.86 -9.15
N GLU A 156 -26.21 12.64 -8.98
CA GLU A 156 -27.24 13.44 -9.64
C GLU A 156 -27.19 14.91 -9.23
N GLY A 157 -27.35 15.79 -10.23
CA GLY A 157 -27.74 17.18 -10.03
C GLY A 157 -26.62 18.23 -10.08
N ARG A 158 -25.33 17.88 -9.89
CA ARG A 158 -24.22 18.84 -10.04
C ARG A 158 -22.96 18.18 -10.59
N VAL A 159 -22.32 18.86 -11.54
CA VAL A 159 -20.96 18.52 -11.98
C VAL A 159 -20.01 18.80 -10.81
N MET A 160 -19.29 17.77 -10.37
CA MET A 160 -18.24 17.87 -9.37
C MET A 160 -16.89 17.74 -10.05
N VAL A 161 -16.00 18.69 -9.78
CA VAL A 161 -14.61 18.67 -10.23
C VAL A 161 -13.74 18.61 -8.98
N ASN A 162 -13.00 17.52 -8.82
CA ASN A 162 -12.05 17.34 -7.73
C ASN A 162 -10.64 17.30 -8.32
N LEU A 163 -9.78 18.18 -7.81
CA LEU A 163 -8.34 18.13 -8.04
C LEU A 163 -7.68 17.80 -6.71
N SER A 164 -6.93 16.72 -6.66
CA SER A 164 -6.09 16.39 -5.51
C SER A 164 -4.63 16.33 -5.93
N SER A 165 -3.77 16.86 -5.07
CA SER A 165 -2.33 16.90 -5.27
C SER A 165 -1.66 16.54 -3.96
N GLN A 166 -0.82 15.52 -4.00
CA GLN A 166 -0.06 15.06 -2.84
C GLN A 166 1.42 15.09 -3.16
N MET A 167 2.21 15.58 -2.21
CA MET A 167 3.66 15.51 -2.24
C MET A 167 4.11 14.79 -0.98
N SER A 168 5.02 13.83 -1.12
CA SER A 168 5.57 13.06 -0.01
C SER A 168 7.07 12.89 -0.18
N MET A 169 7.79 12.82 0.93
CA MET A 169 9.23 12.54 0.95
C MET A 169 9.45 11.24 1.71
N ALA A 170 9.94 10.22 1.02
CA ALA A 170 10.29 8.95 1.63
C ALA A 170 11.75 8.96 2.09
N LYS A 171 12.00 8.41 3.28
CA LYS A 171 13.34 8.18 3.83
C LYS A 171 13.48 6.70 4.22
N PRO A 172 14.62 6.05 3.98
CA PRO A 172 14.88 4.71 4.49
C PRO A 172 14.73 4.64 6.01
N ILE A 173 13.90 3.72 6.50
CA ILE A 173 13.62 3.53 7.94
C ILE A 173 14.64 2.63 8.63
N PHE A 174 15.32 1.78 7.86
CA PHE A 174 16.36 0.89 8.35
C PHE A 174 17.47 0.81 7.31
N ASN A 175 18.68 1.04 7.78
CA ASN A 175 19.90 0.83 7.05
C ASN A 175 20.74 -0.17 7.82
N MET A 176 21.52 -0.99 7.12
CA MET A 176 22.39 -1.95 7.78
C MET A 176 23.52 -1.21 8.49
N ASP A 177 23.81 -1.60 9.73
CA ASP A 177 24.98 -1.09 10.43
C ASP A 177 26.23 -1.73 9.82
N LEU A 178 26.97 -0.93 9.05
CA LEU A 178 28.15 -1.37 8.32
C LEU A 178 29.39 -1.02 9.15
N VAL A 179 30.36 -1.92 9.16
CA VAL A 179 31.70 -1.60 9.67
C VAL A 179 32.33 -0.59 8.70
N THR A 180 32.30 0.69 9.07
CA THR A 180 32.81 1.80 8.26
C THR A 180 34.32 1.94 8.36
N ASP A 181 34.92 1.47 9.46
CA ASP A 181 36.37 1.47 9.64
C ASP A 181 37.01 0.24 8.93
N PRO A 182 37.84 0.45 7.89
CA PRO A 182 38.51 -0.64 7.19
C PRO A 182 39.47 -1.42 8.11
N TYR A 183 40.06 -0.78 9.13
CA TYR A 183 40.96 -1.44 10.07
C TYR A 183 40.23 -2.43 10.97
N GLU A 184 39.07 -2.05 11.50
CA GLU A 184 38.23 -2.95 12.30
C GLU A 184 37.76 -4.16 11.48
N PHE A 185 37.34 -3.92 10.23
CA PHE A 185 36.94 -5.00 9.32
C PHE A 185 38.09 -6.00 9.08
N VAL A 186 39.29 -5.50 8.75
CA VAL A 186 40.48 -6.34 8.50
C VAL A 186 40.85 -7.15 9.74
N LYS A 187 40.85 -6.53 10.93
CA LYS A 187 41.12 -7.23 12.19
C LYS A 187 40.09 -8.30 12.51
N ALA A 188 38.81 -7.99 12.36
CA ALA A 188 37.72 -8.94 12.59
C ALA A 188 37.84 -10.15 11.64
N ARG A 189 38.11 -9.88 10.35
CA ARG A 189 38.28 -10.93 9.33
C ARG A 189 39.53 -11.79 9.58
N ASN A 190 40.64 -11.19 10.00
CA ASN A 190 41.84 -11.92 10.38
C ASN A 190 41.60 -12.80 11.61
N THR A 191 40.97 -12.26 12.65
CA THR A 191 40.63 -13.01 13.87
C THR A 191 39.73 -14.20 13.54
N ALA A 192 38.72 -14.01 12.69
CA ALA A 192 37.83 -15.08 12.25
C ALA A 192 38.60 -16.16 11.47
N ASN A 193 39.44 -15.79 10.50
CA ASN A 193 40.17 -16.75 9.69
C ASN A 193 41.22 -17.52 10.49
N ILE A 194 41.94 -16.86 11.41
CA ILE A 194 42.87 -17.53 12.33
C ILE A 194 42.14 -18.59 13.16
N ARG A 195 40.92 -18.30 13.63
CA ARG A 195 40.10 -19.27 14.39
C ARG A 195 39.64 -20.45 13.53
N THR A 196 39.47 -20.27 12.23
CA THR A 196 38.99 -21.33 11.32
C THR A 196 40.12 -22.13 10.68
N SER A 197 41.16 -21.48 10.16
CA SER A 197 42.22 -22.08 9.34
C SER A 197 43.62 -21.93 9.94
N GLY A 198 43.77 -21.18 11.03
CA GLY A 198 45.07 -20.90 11.66
C GLY A 198 45.90 -19.82 10.96
N VAL A 199 45.44 -19.27 9.83
CA VAL A 199 46.15 -18.22 9.07
C VAL A 199 45.29 -16.95 8.91
N PRO A 200 45.90 -15.75 8.94
CA PRO A 200 45.18 -14.51 8.66
C PRO A 200 44.79 -14.42 7.18
N THR A 201 43.73 -13.66 6.90
CA THR A 201 43.30 -13.37 5.52
C THR A 201 44.17 -12.27 4.89
N TYR A 202 44.51 -11.26 5.69
CA TYR A 202 45.28 -10.08 5.31
C TYR A 202 46.63 -10.10 6.04
N ASP A 203 47.70 -9.80 5.33
CA ASP A 203 49.06 -9.70 5.87
C ASP A 203 49.26 -8.42 6.71
N ASP A 204 50.35 -8.37 7.46
CA ASP A 204 50.62 -7.27 8.39
C ASP A 204 50.73 -5.90 7.69
N ASP A 205 51.31 -5.83 6.48
CA ASP A 205 51.33 -4.58 5.69
C ASP A 205 49.91 -4.06 5.40
N TYR A 206 48.95 -4.94 5.11
CA TYR A 206 47.58 -4.54 4.86
C TYR A 206 46.89 -4.06 6.15
N VAL A 207 47.19 -4.70 7.28
CA VAL A 207 46.70 -4.28 8.61
C VAL A 207 47.26 -2.90 8.96
N GLN A 208 48.55 -2.64 8.73
CA GLN A 208 49.17 -1.34 9.00
C GLN A 208 48.69 -0.26 8.03
N GLY A 209 48.50 -0.58 6.75
CA GLY A 209 47.95 0.34 5.75
C GLY A 209 46.52 0.77 6.08
N THR A 210 45.67 -0.17 6.49
CA THR A 210 44.30 0.14 6.94
C THR A 210 44.27 0.88 8.27
N LYS A 211 45.17 0.58 9.20
CA LYS A 211 45.33 1.33 10.45
C LYS A 211 45.72 2.79 10.19
N ALA A 212 46.72 3.03 9.34
CA ALA A 212 47.15 4.38 8.98
C ALA A 212 46.01 5.19 8.33
N TYR A 213 45.19 4.53 7.50
CA TYR A 213 43.99 5.14 6.92
C TYR A 213 42.90 5.42 7.96
N SER A 214 42.65 4.49 8.88
CA SER A 214 41.70 4.67 10.00
C SER A 214 42.08 5.85 10.91
N GLU A 215 43.38 5.97 11.25
CA GLU A 215 43.88 7.04 12.11
C GLU A 215 43.94 8.41 11.41
N ASN A 216 44.24 8.44 10.10
CA ASN A 216 44.39 9.68 9.34
C ASN A 216 43.81 9.59 7.91
N PRO A 217 42.47 9.51 7.76
CA PRO A 217 41.83 9.27 6.47
C PRO A 217 42.01 10.40 5.45
N ALA A 218 42.34 11.62 5.89
CA ALA A 218 42.53 12.78 5.01
C ALA A 218 43.90 12.84 4.33
N THR A 219 44.93 12.21 4.91
CA THR A 219 46.33 12.32 4.44
C THR A 219 46.94 10.97 4.07
N ALA A 220 46.38 9.86 4.58
CA ALA A 220 46.85 8.53 4.25
C ALA A 220 46.46 8.12 2.81
N PRO A 221 47.36 7.44 2.07
CA PRO A 221 47.05 6.97 0.73
C PRO A 221 46.01 5.85 0.78
N GLN A 222 44.91 6.03 0.06
CA GLN A 222 43.86 5.00 -0.11
C GLN A 222 44.34 3.78 -0.91
N TRP A 223 45.41 3.94 -1.67
CA TRP A 223 45.95 2.93 -2.57
C TRP A 223 47.47 2.80 -2.41
N LYS A 224 47.98 1.57 -2.39
CA LYS A 224 49.43 1.30 -2.39
C LYS A 224 49.72 0.07 -3.22
N VAL A 225 50.81 0.10 -3.98
CA VAL A 225 51.32 -1.08 -4.68
C VAL A 225 52.33 -1.78 -3.78
N VAL A 226 52.08 -3.05 -3.47
CA VAL A 226 52.99 -3.89 -2.68
C VAL A 226 53.23 -5.17 -3.47
N ASN A 227 54.50 -5.45 -3.78
CA ASN A 227 54.92 -6.58 -4.60
C ASN A 227 54.19 -6.66 -5.97
N GLY A 228 53.96 -5.51 -6.61
CA GLY A 228 53.27 -5.42 -7.90
C GLY A 228 51.74 -5.54 -7.83
N VAL A 229 51.18 -5.72 -6.63
CA VAL A 229 49.72 -5.82 -6.42
C VAL A 229 49.19 -4.50 -5.86
N LEU A 230 48.18 -3.94 -6.52
CA LEU A 230 47.46 -2.77 -6.03
C LEU A 230 46.55 -3.16 -4.85
N ARG A 231 46.73 -2.50 -3.71
CA ARG A 231 45.95 -2.70 -2.48
C ARG A 231 45.13 -1.45 -2.19
N PHE A 232 43.90 -1.65 -1.74
CA PHE A 232 42.97 -0.60 -1.32
C PHE A 232 42.84 -0.60 0.20
N TYR A 233 43.17 0.51 0.87
CA TYR A 233 43.06 0.64 2.32
C TYR A 233 41.94 1.57 2.76
N GLY A 234 41.26 2.21 1.81
CA GLY A 234 40.17 3.14 2.07
C GLY A 234 38.89 2.45 2.53
N SER A 235 37.94 3.28 2.94
CA SER A 235 36.54 2.88 3.14
C SER A 235 35.71 3.40 1.98
N ASN A 236 34.77 2.59 1.47
CA ASN A 236 33.78 3.06 0.52
C ASN A 236 32.40 2.95 1.15
N ASN A 237 31.73 4.09 1.32
CA ASN A 237 30.38 4.14 1.86
C ASN A 237 29.37 3.88 0.73
N TYR A 238 29.30 2.62 0.29
CA TYR A 238 28.37 2.21 -0.76
C TYR A 238 26.92 2.50 -0.40
N GLN A 239 26.57 2.47 0.89
CA GLN A 239 25.22 2.74 1.34
C GLN A 239 24.81 4.18 1.00
N ASP A 240 25.62 5.16 1.37
CA ASP A 240 25.32 6.58 1.09
C ASP A 240 25.51 6.95 -0.38
N ASN A 241 26.38 6.22 -1.11
CA ASN A 241 26.61 6.45 -2.52
C ASN A 241 25.51 5.87 -3.42
N ILE A 242 24.83 4.80 -3.00
CA ILE A 242 23.80 4.12 -3.78
C ILE A 242 22.40 4.53 -3.31
N MET A 243 22.22 4.74 -2.00
CA MET A 243 20.93 5.11 -1.42
C MET A 243 20.82 6.62 -1.28
N THR A 244 19.73 7.17 -1.80
CA THR A 244 19.38 8.57 -1.56
C THR A 244 18.82 8.73 -0.14
N GLU A 245 19.21 9.79 0.56
CA GLU A 245 18.65 10.10 1.88
C GLU A 245 17.14 10.38 1.84
N PHE A 246 16.67 10.97 0.74
CA PHE A 246 15.27 11.32 0.52
C PHE A 246 14.86 11.03 -0.92
N ALA A 247 13.68 10.43 -1.09
CA ALA A 247 13.03 10.21 -2.38
C ALA A 247 11.72 11.00 -2.43
N PRO A 248 11.65 12.13 -3.17
CA PRO A 248 10.42 12.88 -3.35
C PRO A 248 9.46 12.10 -4.25
N THR A 249 8.19 12.11 -3.89
CA THR A 249 7.09 11.51 -4.65
C THR A 249 5.97 12.54 -4.79
N GLN A 250 5.35 12.57 -5.96
CA GLN A 250 4.23 13.47 -6.25
C GLN A 250 3.12 12.67 -6.91
N GLN A 251 1.89 12.95 -6.52
CA GLN A 251 0.69 12.36 -7.09
C GLN A 251 -0.31 13.46 -7.39
N HIS A 252 -0.86 13.43 -8.60
CA HIS A 252 -1.88 14.37 -9.05
C HIS A 252 -3.06 13.58 -9.60
N ASP A 253 -4.25 13.91 -9.15
CA ASP A 253 -5.49 13.26 -9.56
C ASP A 253 -6.51 14.34 -9.88
N LEU A 254 -7.09 14.27 -11.08
CA LEU A 254 -8.19 15.11 -11.52
C LEU A 254 -9.37 14.20 -11.82
N SER A 255 -10.50 14.48 -11.19
CA SER A 255 -11.74 13.77 -11.48
C SER A 255 -12.89 14.71 -11.76
N VAL A 256 -13.62 14.42 -12.84
CA VAL A 256 -14.84 15.12 -13.22
C VAL A 256 -15.98 14.12 -13.22
N SER A 257 -17.02 14.39 -12.44
CA SER A 257 -18.21 13.54 -12.37
C SER A 257 -19.49 14.37 -12.50
N GLY A 258 -20.49 13.80 -13.17
CA GLY A 258 -21.80 14.39 -13.32
C GLY A 258 -22.80 13.39 -13.88
N VAL A 259 -24.09 13.65 -13.65
CA VAL A 259 -25.19 12.87 -14.21
C VAL A 259 -26.14 13.83 -14.90
N ALA A 260 -26.36 13.62 -16.19
CA ALA A 260 -27.49 14.20 -16.92
C ALA A 260 -28.66 13.21 -16.85
N ILE A 261 -29.91 13.71 -16.89
CA ILE A 261 -31.10 12.84 -16.89
C ILE A 261 -30.95 11.82 -18.03
N ASN A 262 -30.71 10.56 -17.68
CA ASN A 262 -30.45 9.38 -18.53
C ASN A 262 -29.01 9.09 -19.01
N GLN A 263 -27.96 9.80 -18.57
CA GLN A 263 -26.57 9.44 -18.86
C GLN A 263 -25.63 9.72 -17.68
N ASP A 264 -24.99 8.67 -17.17
CA ASP A 264 -23.88 8.76 -16.23
C ASP A 264 -22.58 8.96 -17.01
N PHE A 265 -21.80 9.98 -16.66
CA PHE A 265 -20.43 10.12 -17.16
C PHE A 265 -19.45 10.41 -16.02
N THR A 266 -18.39 9.61 -15.98
CA THR A 266 -17.21 9.84 -15.15
C THR A 266 -16.03 9.90 -16.13
N CYS A 267 -15.38 11.05 -16.22
CA CYS A 267 -14.20 11.24 -17.07
C CYS A 267 -12.99 11.47 -16.14
N ARG A 268 -11.96 10.63 -16.27
CA ARG A 268 -10.70 10.69 -15.52
C ARG A 268 -9.56 10.39 -16.48
#